data_AF-A0A2W7IPS2-F1
#
_entry.id   AF-A0A2W7IPS2-F1
#
_cell.length_a   1.000
_cell.length_b   1.000
_cell.length_c   1.000
_cell.angle_alpha   90.00
_cell.angle_beta   90.00
_cell.angle_gamma   90.00
#
_symmetry.space_group_name_H-M   'P 1'
#
loop_
_entity.id
_entity.type
_entity.pdbx_description
1 polymer ?
#
loop_
_entity_poly.entity_id
_entity_poly.type
_entity_poly.pdbx_seq_one_letter_code
_entity_poly.pdbx_strand_id
1 'polypeptide(L)'
;MLRKLGLCLSALLLPLLTACTGKPIERKVVYENSVYHWRIEHVIVRNFPAGSHQYFEVFLKDRPLVLPAVAFNDQRDIGQFIAAGGFDVGHWRNKSIVVAFENIQEREGQSLRLIRSVMITPDVTDGEVVLTDMYTQQEVVVQRVEPSD
;
A
#
# COMPACT_ATOMS: atom_id res chain seq x y z
N MET A 1 1.21 -50.51 -21.32
CA MET A 1 1.55 -49.21 -21.96
C MET A 1 0.94 -48.00 -21.23
N LEU A 2 -0.28 -48.06 -20.69
CA LEU A 2 -0.91 -46.95 -19.94
C LEU A 2 -0.06 -46.35 -18.80
N ARG A 3 0.67 -47.19 -18.05
CA ARG A 3 1.50 -46.76 -16.90
C ARG A 3 2.67 -45.85 -17.29
N LYS A 4 3.25 -46.04 -18.49
CA LYS A 4 4.33 -45.17 -19.01
C LYS A 4 3.79 -43.84 -19.52
N LEU A 5 2.57 -43.83 -20.06
CA LEU A 5 1.90 -42.62 -20.55
C LEU A 5 1.54 -41.67 -19.39
N GLY A 6 1.04 -42.23 -18.27
CA GLY A 6 0.73 -41.45 -17.07
C GLY A 6 1.96 -40.78 -16.44
N LEU A 7 3.11 -41.48 -16.42
CA LEU A 7 4.38 -40.93 -15.92
C LEU A 7 4.90 -39.78 -16.79
N CYS A 8 4.78 -39.88 -18.12
CA CYS A 8 5.18 -38.81 -19.03
C CYS A 8 4.28 -37.58 -18.91
N LEU A 9 2.98 -37.76 -18.72
CA LEU A 9 2.03 -36.66 -18.57
C LEU A 9 2.23 -35.93 -17.23
N SER A 10 2.48 -36.66 -16.13
CA SER A 10 2.83 -36.04 -14.85
C SER A 10 4.15 -35.27 -14.91
N ALA A 11 5.15 -35.79 -15.63
CA ALA A 11 6.43 -35.10 -15.82
C ALA A 11 6.32 -33.82 -16.64
N LEU A 12 5.36 -33.72 -17.58
CA LEU A 12 5.08 -32.51 -18.36
C LEU A 12 4.27 -31.46 -17.59
N LEU A 13 3.45 -31.88 -16.61
CA LEU A 13 2.59 -30.98 -15.83
C LEU A 13 3.28 -30.42 -14.58
N LEU A 14 4.30 -31.10 -14.05
CA LEU A 14 5.09 -30.61 -12.90
C LEU A 14 5.79 -29.25 -13.13
N PRO A 15 6.37 -28.92 -14.30
CA PRO A 15 6.93 -27.59 -14.56
C PRO A 15 5.89 -26.46 -14.58
N LEU A 16 4.63 -26.78 -14.90
CA LEU A 16 3.53 -25.80 -14.86
C LEU A 16 3.16 -25.41 -13.44
N LEU A 17 3.38 -26.29 -12.46
CA LEU A 17 3.20 -25.98 -11.03
C LEU A 17 4.36 -25.13 -10.48
N THR A 18 5.56 -25.26 -11.04
CA THR A 18 6.73 -24.43 -10.65
C THR A 18 6.68 -23.01 -11.24
N ALA A 19 5.88 -22.76 -12.28
CA ALA A 19 5.68 -21.41 -12.82
C ALA A 19 4.93 -20.46 -11.85
N CYS A 20 4.44 -20.98 -10.72
CA CYS A 20 3.75 -20.22 -9.68
C CYS A 20 4.65 -19.78 -8.50
N THR A 21 5.96 -20.08 -8.49
CA THR A 21 6.78 -19.93 -7.27
C THR A 21 7.47 -18.58 -7.08
N GLY A 22 7.08 -17.54 -7.80
CA GLY A 22 7.57 -16.19 -7.51
C GLY A 22 6.81 -15.15 -8.31
N LYS A 23 6.00 -14.34 -7.63
CA LYS A 23 5.44 -13.13 -8.24
C LYS A 23 6.59 -12.15 -8.37
N PRO A 24 7.10 -11.81 -9.57
CA PRO A 24 8.13 -10.79 -9.65
C PRO A 24 7.54 -9.46 -9.17
N ILE A 25 8.19 -8.88 -8.16
CA ILE A 25 7.86 -7.58 -7.58
C ILE A 25 8.90 -6.58 -8.08
N GLU A 26 8.43 -5.54 -8.75
CA GLU A 26 9.24 -4.40 -9.16
C GLU A 26 8.92 -3.23 -8.22
N ARG A 27 9.96 -2.59 -7.70
CA ARG A 27 9.86 -1.41 -6.82
C ARG A 27 10.67 -0.26 -7.39
N LYS A 28 10.08 0.93 -7.42
CA LYS A 28 10.74 2.15 -7.86
C LYS A 28 10.46 3.28 -6.89
N VAL A 29 11.50 3.93 -6.36
CA VAL A 29 11.35 5.17 -5.60
C VAL A 29 10.89 6.28 -6.56
N VAL A 30 9.73 6.87 -6.26
CA VAL A 30 9.12 7.94 -7.08
C VAL A 30 9.14 9.30 -6.38
N TYR A 31 9.36 9.31 -5.07
CA TYR A 31 9.55 10.53 -4.29
C TYR A 31 10.43 10.22 -3.07
N GLU A 32 11.32 11.15 -2.75
CA GLU A 32 12.16 11.09 -1.56
C GLU A 32 12.37 12.51 -1.01
N ASN A 33 12.23 12.66 0.29
CA ASN A 33 12.48 13.90 1.02
C ASN A 33 13.36 13.60 2.22
N SER A 34 14.62 14.00 2.14
CA SER A 34 15.62 13.75 3.18
C SER A 34 15.45 14.62 4.43
N VAL A 35 14.70 15.72 4.36
CA VAL A 35 14.47 16.64 5.50
C VAL A 35 13.45 16.05 6.46
N TYR A 36 12.34 15.52 5.92
CA TYR A 36 11.26 14.92 6.72
C TYR A 36 11.21 13.39 6.62
N HIS A 37 12.22 12.79 5.99
CA HIS A 37 12.41 11.35 5.84
C HIS A 37 11.21 10.62 5.22
N TRP A 38 10.58 11.26 4.22
CA TRP A 38 9.56 10.60 3.42
C TRP A 38 10.20 9.85 2.26
N ARG A 39 9.72 8.64 2.00
CA ARG A 39 10.02 7.87 0.78
C ARG A 39 8.73 7.26 0.26
N ILE A 40 8.47 7.41 -1.03
CA ILE A 40 7.32 6.81 -1.71
C ILE A 40 7.84 5.89 -2.79
N GLU A 41 7.39 4.64 -2.77
CA GLU A 41 7.72 3.64 -3.78
C GLU A 41 6.49 3.27 -4.58
N HIS A 42 6.64 3.21 -5.90
CA HIS A 42 5.68 2.55 -6.78
C HIS A 42 6.03 1.06 -6.86
N VAL A 43 5.06 0.21 -6.53
CA VAL A 43 5.21 -1.23 -6.47
C VAL A 43 4.35 -1.88 -7.55
N ILE A 44 4.95 -2.75 -8.36
CA ILE A 44 4.29 -3.51 -9.41
C ILE A 44 4.50 -5.00 -9.14
N VAL A 45 3.42 -5.70 -8.81
CA VAL A 45 3.41 -7.15 -8.59
C VAL A 45 2.83 -7.81 -9.84
N ARG A 46 3.66 -8.55 -10.60
CA ARG A 46 3.16 -9.24 -11.81
C ARG A 46 2.66 -10.63 -11.44
N ASN A 47 1.35 -10.85 -11.58
CA ASN A 47 0.71 -12.14 -11.33
C ASN A 47 0.32 -12.77 -12.67
N PHE A 48 1.22 -13.50 -13.33
CA PHE A 48 0.82 -14.24 -14.53
C PHE A 48 -0.03 -15.47 -14.15
N PRO A 49 -1.19 -15.73 -14.79
CA PRO A 49 -1.84 -15.00 -15.89
C PRO A 49 -2.88 -13.94 -15.46
N ALA A 50 -3.11 -13.75 -14.16
CA ALA A 50 -4.14 -12.87 -13.59
C ALA A 50 -3.92 -11.35 -13.81
N GLY A 51 -2.77 -10.92 -14.35
CA GLY A 51 -2.43 -9.52 -14.62
C GLY A 51 -1.45 -8.91 -13.60
N SER A 52 -1.19 -7.61 -13.70
CA SER A 52 -0.30 -6.89 -12.78
C SER A 52 -1.11 -6.09 -11.77
N HIS A 53 -0.76 -6.17 -10.49
CA HIS A 53 -1.29 -5.33 -9.43
C HIS A 53 -0.29 -4.21 -9.13
N GLN A 54 -0.76 -2.97 -9.06
CA GLN A 54 0.07 -1.79 -8.83
C GLN A 54 -0.47 -0.96 -7.67
N TYR A 55 0.43 -0.47 -6.83
CA TYR A 55 0.11 0.39 -5.69
C TYR A 55 1.35 1.20 -5.29
N PHE A 56 1.16 2.12 -4.37
CA PHE A 56 2.23 2.87 -3.73
C PHE A 56 2.39 2.42 -2.29
N GLU A 57 3.63 2.31 -1.85
CA GLU A 57 3.99 2.18 -0.45
C GLU A 57 4.67 3.48 0.00
N VAL A 58 4.35 3.91 1.21
CA VAL A 58 4.89 5.11 1.79
C VAL A 58 5.71 4.73 3.01
N PHE A 59 6.83 5.40 3.20
CA PHE A 59 7.72 5.20 4.33
C PHE A 59 8.01 6.54 5.01
N LEU A 60 8.01 6.53 6.33
CA LEU A 60 8.42 7.64 7.19
C LEU A 60 9.57 7.17 8.06
N LYS A 61 10.74 7.82 7.98
CA LYS A 61 11.96 7.42 8.71
C LYS A 61 12.31 5.95 8.47
N ASP A 62 12.28 5.53 7.20
CA ASP A 62 12.53 4.16 6.73
C ASP A 62 11.57 3.08 7.23
N ARG A 63 10.52 3.44 7.97
CA ARG A 63 9.46 2.52 8.38
C ARG A 63 8.25 2.63 7.46
N PRO A 64 7.61 1.51 7.07
CA PRO A 64 6.35 1.54 6.35
C PRO A 64 5.31 2.39 7.09
N LEU A 65 4.59 3.21 6.35
CA LEU A 65 3.44 3.95 6.85
C LEU A 65 2.19 3.08 6.65
N VAL A 66 1.66 2.57 7.76
CA VAL A 66 0.39 1.86 7.80
C VAL A 66 -0.58 2.67 8.63
N LEU A 67 -1.69 3.08 8.00
CA LEU A 67 -2.74 3.85 8.66
C LEU A 67 -3.74 2.91 9.35
N PRO A 68 -4.17 3.22 10.58
CA PRO A 68 -5.04 2.33 11.32
C PRO A 68 -6.46 2.38 10.77
N ALA A 69 -7.09 1.20 10.60
CA ALA A 69 -8.44 1.04 10.06
C ALA A 69 -9.48 1.88 10.80
N VAL A 70 -9.34 1.98 12.14
CA VAL A 70 -10.24 2.69 13.03
C VAL A 70 -10.38 4.18 12.68
N ALA A 71 -9.35 4.81 12.10
CA ALA A 71 -9.39 6.21 11.69
C ALA A 71 -10.36 6.47 10.52
N PHE A 72 -10.72 5.42 9.77
CA PHE A 72 -11.51 5.52 8.54
C PHE A 72 -12.76 4.65 8.54
N ASN A 73 -13.09 4.02 9.68
CA ASN A 73 -14.12 2.99 9.76
C ASN A 73 -13.91 1.88 8.70
N ASP A 74 -12.64 1.52 8.47
CA ASP A 74 -12.26 0.50 7.49
C ASP A 74 -12.27 -0.91 8.11
N GLN A 75 -12.36 -1.92 7.26
CA GLN A 75 -12.19 -3.32 7.63
C GLN A 75 -10.72 -3.71 7.83
N ARG A 76 -9.78 -2.95 7.26
CA ARG A 76 -8.34 -3.27 7.28
C ARG A 76 -7.47 -2.04 7.47
N ASP A 77 -6.29 -2.26 8.06
CA ASP A 77 -5.25 -1.26 8.09
C ASP A 77 -4.74 -0.97 6.66
N ILE A 78 -4.36 0.28 6.43
CA ILE A 78 -4.06 0.79 5.08
C ILE A 78 -2.55 1.02 4.95
N GLY A 79 -1.87 0.06 4.32
CA GLY A 79 -0.45 0.18 3.94
C GLY A 79 -0.20 0.28 2.43
N GLN A 80 -1.24 0.13 1.61
CA GLN A 80 -1.18 0.20 0.15
C GLN A 80 -2.06 1.33 -0.36
N PHE A 81 -1.47 2.23 -1.14
CA PHE A 81 -2.13 3.42 -1.64
C PHE A 81 -2.32 3.32 -3.16
N ILE A 82 -3.46 3.77 -3.68
CA ILE A 82 -3.71 3.80 -5.12
C ILE A 82 -3.04 5.01 -5.79
N ALA A 83 -2.75 6.05 -5.01
CA ALA A 83 -1.95 7.19 -5.41
C ALA A 83 -1.20 7.74 -4.19
N ALA A 84 0.02 8.23 -4.39
CA ALA A 84 0.79 8.91 -3.37
C ALA A 84 1.68 9.98 -4.02
N GLY A 85 1.83 11.12 -3.36
CA GLY A 85 2.64 12.23 -3.86
C GLY A 85 3.15 13.10 -2.72
N GLY A 86 4.40 13.53 -2.82
CA GLY A 86 4.98 14.52 -1.92
C GLY A 86 5.04 15.90 -2.56
N PHE A 87 5.39 16.89 -1.74
CA PHE A 87 5.59 18.26 -2.21
C PHE A 87 7.09 18.54 -2.45
N ASP A 88 7.37 19.46 -3.37
CA ASP A 88 8.72 19.97 -3.62
C ASP A 88 9.32 20.58 -2.34
N VAL A 89 10.65 20.53 -2.21
CA VAL A 89 11.38 21.05 -1.04
C VAL A 89 11.12 22.54 -0.82
N GLY A 90 10.91 23.33 -1.87
CA GLY A 90 10.57 24.75 -1.79
C GLY A 90 9.12 25.06 -1.41
N HIS A 91 8.26 24.04 -1.32
CA HIS A 91 6.85 24.23 -1.00
C HIS A 91 6.62 24.31 0.52
N TRP A 92 5.71 25.17 0.99
CA TRP A 92 5.44 25.33 2.42
C TRP A 92 4.84 24.08 3.10
N ARG A 93 4.27 23.17 2.29
CA ARG A 93 3.81 21.83 2.72
C ARG A 93 4.85 20.72 2.51
N ASN A 94 6.12 21.04 2.30
CA ASN A 94 7.19 20.04 2.08
C ASN A 94 7.33 19.00 3.21
N LYS A 95 6.81 19.28 4.41
CA LYS A 95 6.73 18.33 5.51
C LYS A 95 5.67 17.24 5.34
N SER A 96 4.69 17.46 4.46
CA SER A 96 3.53 16.57 4.31
C SER A 96 3.63 15.76 3.01
N ILE A 97 2.79 14.75 2.90
CA ILE A 97 2.49 14.03 1.66
C ILE A 97 0.98 13.95 1.47
N VAL A 98 0.54 13.56 0.29
CA VAL A 98 -0.86 13.22 0.00
C VAL A 98 -0.92 11.78 -0.47
N VAL A 99 -1.88 11.03 0.06
CA VAL A 99 -2.16 9.66 -0.39
C VAL A 99 -3.65 9.52 -0.71
N ALA A 100 -3.97 8.57 -1.58
CA ALA A 100 -5.32 8.10 -1.81
C ALA A 100 -5.36 6.57 -1.69
N PHE A 101 -6.46 6.03 -1.16
CA PHE A 101 -6.64 4.60 -0.94
C PHE A 101 -8.11 4.18 -1.09
N GLU A 102 -8.32 2.90 -1.37
CA GLU A 102 -9.63 2.27 -1.29
C GLU A 102 -9.99 2.10 0.18
N ASN A 103 -11.13 2.66 0.57
CA ASN A 103 -11.69 2.56 1.89
C ASN A 103 -12.94 1.68 1.85
N ILE A 104 -12.91 0.57 2.60
CA ILE A 104 -13.98 -0.44 2.60
C ILE A 104 -14.69 -0.37 3.95
N GLN A 105 -15.96 0.01 3.94
CA GLN A 105 -16.77 0.19 5.14
C GLN A 105 -17.98 -0.74 5.13
N GLU A 106 -18.43 -1.19 6.30
CA GLU A 106 -19.76 -1.79 6.45
C GLU A 106 -20.75 -0.72 6.93
N ARG A 107 -21.85 -0.53 6.19
CA ARG A 107 -22.92 0.39 6.56
C ARG A 107 -24.27 -0.21 6.22
N GLU A 108 -25.16 -0.26 7.22
CA GLU A 108 -26.54 -0.75 7.03
C GLU A 108 -26.61 -2.17 6.42
N GLY A 109 -25.63 -3.03 6.76
CA GLY A 109 -25.53 -4.40 6.26
C GLY A 109 -25.00 -4.52 4.83
N GLN A 110 -24.46 -3.45 4.26
CA GLN A 110 -23.84 -3.43 2.94
C GLN A 110 -22.38 -2.99 3.02
N SER A 111 -21.54 -3.65 2.22
CA SER A 111 -20.15 -3.25 2.01
C SER A 111 -20.09 -2.08 1.02
N LEU A 112 -19.62 -0.93 1.49
CA LEU A 112 -19.38 0.27 0.70
C LEU A 112 -17.89 0.40 0.39
N ARG A 113 -17.57 0.69 -0.88
CA ARG A 113 -16.21 0.95 -1.33
C ARG A 113 -16.09 2.38 -1.78
N LEU A 114 -15.22 3.13 -1.12
CA LEU A 114 -14.97 4.54 -1.37
C LEU A 114 -13.50 4.74 -1.73
N ILE A 115 -13.20 5.85 -2.40
CA ILE A 115 -11.82 6.32 -2.50
C ILE A 115 -11.70 7.51 -1.57
N ARG A 116 -10.76 7.45 -0.64
CA ARG A 116 -10.42 8.56 0.26
C ARG A 116 -9.05 9.09 -0.07
N SER A 117 -8.88 10.40 0.14
CA SER A 117 -7.59 11.07 0.05
C SER A 117 -7.31 11.85 1.33
N VAL A 118 -6.08 11.72 1.83
CA VAL A 118 -5.63 12.38 3.05
C VAL A 118 -4.27 13.03 2.83
N MET A 119 -4.08 14.19 3.42
CA MET A 119 -2.75 14.76 3.61
C MET A 119 -2.20 14.25 4.94
N ILE A 120 -0.95 13.81 4.94
CA ILE A 120 -0.29 13.21 6.10
C ILE A 120 0.89 14.08 6.46
N THR A 121 0.93 14.51 7.72
CA THR A 121 2.01 15.32 8.28
C THR A 121 2.64 14.56 9.44
N PRO A 122 3.99 14.44 9.51
CA PRO A 122 4.65 13.86 10.68
C PRO A 122 4.31 14.70 11.92
N ASP A 123 4.01 14.03 13.03
CA ASP A 123 3.86 14.72 14.31
C ASP A 123 5.22 14.82 15.05
N VAL A 124 5.26 15.62 16.12
CA VAL A 124 6.41 15.78 17.01
C VAL A 124 6.67 14.50 17.80
N THR A 125 5.62 13.76 18.15
CA THR A 125 5.72 12.46 18.83
C THR A 125 6.13 11.38 17.83
N ASP A 126 7.11 10.56 18.20
CA ASP A 126 7.54 9.47 17.34
C ASP A 126 6.46 8.39 17.23
N GLY A 127 6.16 7.97 16.01
CA GLY A 127 5.07 7.00 15.76
C GLY A 127 3.72 7.63 15.43
N GLU A 128 3.51 8.91 15.68
CA GLU A 128 2.26 9.61 15.37
C GLU A 128 2.33 10.38 14.04
N VAL A 129 1.18 10.46 13.38
CA VAL A 129 0.99 11.33 12.20
C VAL A 129 -0.34 12.05 12.30
N VAL A 130 -0.36 13.29 11.80
CA VAL A 130 -1.59 14.06 11.62
C VAL A 130 -2.16 13.73 10.25
N LEU A 131 -3.41 13.26 10.24
CA LEU A 131 -4.20 13.01 9.04
C LEU A 131 -5.16 14.17 8.84
N THR A 132 -5.04 14.87 7.71
CA THR A 132 -6.02 15.86 7.26
C THR A 132 -6.84 15.25 6.13
N ASP A 133 -8.14 15.05 6.35
CA ASP A 133 -9.06 14.62 5.30
C ASP A 133 -9.17 15.71 4.23
N MET A 134 -8.88 15.38 2.98
CA MET A 134 -8.77 16.37 1.91
C MET A 134 -10.13 16.91 1.42
N TYR A 135 -11.23 16.26 1.80
CA TYR A 135 -12.58 16.68 1.44
C TYR A 135 -13.19 17.54 2.56
N THR A 136 -13.13 17.07 3.79
CA THR A 136 -13.75 17.71 4.96
C THR A 136 -12.83 18.66 5.72
N GLN A 137 -11.51 18.59 5.48
CA GLN A 137 -10.46 19.32 6.21
C GLN A 137 -10.36 18.97 7.70
N GLN A 138 -11.03 17.89 8.14
CA GLN A 138 -10.91 17.42 9.51
C GLN A 138 -9.53 16.83 9.77
N GLU A 139 -8.99 17.11 10.95
CA GLU A 139 -7.67 16.62 11.38
C GLU A 139 -7.81 15.63 12.53
N VAL A 140 -7.07 14.53 12.43
CA VAL A 140 -6.98 13.51 13.48
C VAL A 140 -5.53 13.08 13.63
N VAL A 141 -5.05 13.04 14.87
CA VAL A 141 -3.75 12.42 15.19
C VAL A 141 -3.95 10.93 15.33
N VAL A 142 -3.12 10.15 14.66
CA VAL A 142 -3.16 8.69 14.75
C VAL A 142 -1.80 8.10 15.03
N GLN A 143 -1.79 7.03 15.82
CA GLN A 143 -0.63 6.16 15.95
C GLN A 143 -0.52 5.31 14.68
N ARG A 144 0.66 5.28 14.07
CA ARG A 144 0.96 4.36 12.96
C ARG A 144 0.93 2.93 13.46
N VAL A 145 0.44 2.02 12.63
CA VAL A 145 0.55 0.59 12.91
C VAL A 145 1.98 0.16 12.62
N GLU A 146 2.64 -0.44 13.60
CA GLU A 146 3.96 -1.05 13.38
C GLU A 146 3.79 -2.31 12.51
N PRO A 147 4.65 -2.54 11.51
CA PRO A 147 4.65 -3.79 10.77
C PRO A 147 4.81 -4.97 11.75
N SER A 148 4.02 -6.02 11.58
CA SER A 148 4.26 -7.27 12.29
C SER A 148 5.53 -7.91 11.71
N ASP A 149 6.50 -8.21 12.57
CA ASP A 149 7.73 -8.94 12.21
C ASP A 149 7.44 -10.32 11.59
#